data_AF-A7ESB1-F1
#
_entry.id   AF-A7ESB1-F1
#
_cell.length_a   1.000
_cell.length_b   1.000
_cell.length_c   1.000
_cell.angle_alpha   90.00
_cell.angle_beta   90.00
_cell.angle_gamma   90.00
#
_symmetry.space_group_name_H-M   'P 1'
#
loop_
_entity.id
_entity.type
_entity.pdbx_description
1 polymer ?
#
loop_
_entity_poly.entity_id
_entity_poly.type
_entity_poly.pdbx_seq_one_letter_code
_entity_poly.pdbx_strand_id
1 'polypeptide(L)'
;MGSRRRLVITIAAEPELSAANDSLNKSTSGLILDDNSNFSIKPFEDSAPGITIRIRDRGGGISPEVLPNVWSYSFTTFSEEDELPGQSHSNGNMDALNVLSGAGGESSSIAGLGYGLPLGRAYAEYFGGGIEIQSLYGWGCDVYLRLKGLGRPKT
;
A
#
# COMPACT_ATOMS: atom_id res chain seq x y z
N MET A 1 -2.33 -32.16 12.20
CA MET A 1 -3.44 -31.52 11.43
C MET A 1 -3.48 -30.03 11.77
N GLY A 2 -2.71 -29.22 11.05
CA GLY A 2 -2.75 -27.76 11.22
C GLY A 2 -4.00 -27.20 10.57
N SER A 3 -4.96 -26.71 11.37
CA SER A 3 -6.12 -25.98 10.86
C SER A 3 -5.63 -24.79 10.04
N ARG A 4 -5.79 -24.81 8.71
CA ARG A 4 -5.58 -23.64 7.83
C ARG A 4 -6.59 -22.56 8.24
N ARG A 5 -6.19 -21.68 9.17
CA ARG A 5 -7.01 -20.55 9.59
C ARG A 5 -6.95 -19.49 8.50
N ARG A 6 -8.11 -19.06 8.04
CA ARG A 6 -8.28 -18.22 6.85
C ARG A 6 -7.87 -16.77 7.14
N LEU A 7 -7.32 -16.09 6.14
CA LEU A 7 -7.22 -14.64 6.10
C LEU A 7 -8.63 -14.03 6.23
N VAL A 8 -8.77 -12.97 7.02
CA VAL A 8 -10.03 -12.25 7.24
C VAL A 8 -9.87 -10.83 6.73
N ILE A 9 -10.76 -10.42 5.83
CA ILE A 9 -10.81 -9.05 5.31
C ILE A 9 -12.08 -8.40 5.83
N THR A 10 -11.96 -7.21 6.41
CA THR A 10 -13.08 -6.38 6.87
C THR A 10 -13.01 -5.04 6.17
N ILE A 11 -14.13 -4.56 5.62
CA ILE A 11 -14.20 -3.26 4.95
C ILE A 11 -15.22 -2.40 5.71
N ALA A 12 -14.84 -1.17 6.03
CA ALA A 12 -15.70 -0.19 6.68
C ALA A 12 -15.61 1.15 5.92
N ALA A 13 -16.73 1.86 5.82
CA ALA A 13 -16.73 3.24 5.36
C ALA A 13 -16.12 4.16 6.44
N GLU A 14 -15.30 5.11 6.04
CA GLU A 14 -14.80 6.16 6.93
C GLU A 14 -15.89 7.23 7.05
N PRO A 15 -16.33 7.59 8.27
CA PRO A 15 -17.35 8.62 8.44
C PRO A 15 -16.81 9.97 7.96
N GLU A 16 -17.65 10.75 7.30
CA GLU A 16 -17.28 12.12 6.93
C GLU A 16 -17.08 12.95 8.20
N LEU A 17 -15.82 13.33 8.48
CA LEU A 17 -15.51 14.31 9.50
C LEU A 17 -16.15 15.63 9.03
N SER A 18 -17.15 16.09 9.77
CA SER A 18 -17.90 17.31 9.47
C SER A 18 -16.95 18.46 9.06
N ALA A 19 -17.23 19.09 7.92
CA ALA A 19 -16.50 20.16 7.27
C ALA A 19 -16.38 21.46 8.11
N ALA A 20 -15.85 21.40 9.32
CA ALA A 20 -15.77 22.54 10.23
C ALA A 20 -14.53 23.43 10.00
N ASN A 21 -13.57 23.02 9.15
CA ASN A 21 -12.30 23.75 8.98
C ASN A 21 -11.95 24.16 7.53
N ASP A 22 -12.80 23.90 6.54
CA ASP A 22 -12.44 24.16 5.12
C ASP A 22 -12.75 25.59 4.63
N SER A 23 -13.12 26.49 5.54
CA SER A 23 -13.43 27.88 5.20
C SER A 23 -12.22 28.82 5.11
N LEU A 24 -10.98 28.35 5.23
CA LEU A 24 -9.81 29.25 5.33
C LEU A 24 -8.88 29.30 4.10
N ASN A 25 -9.04 28.46 3.08
CA ASN A 25 -8.14 28.46 1.90
C ASN A 25 -8.85 28.65 0.55
N LYS A 26 -9.93 29.45 0.51
CA LYS A 26 -10.55 29.88 -0.76
C LYS A 26 -9.92 31.19 -1.27
N SER A 27 -8.60 31.23 -1.42
CA SER A 27 -7.92 32.37 -2.06
C SER A 27 -6.58 31.99 -2.66
N THR A 28 -6.57 31.27 -3.77
CA THR A 28 -5.48 31.38 -4.75
C THR A 28 -6.01 31.18 -6.16
N SER A 29 -6.19 32.33 -6.82
CA SER A 29 -5.70 32.60 -8.18
C SER A 29 -6.36 31.85 -9.33
N GLY A 30 -7.21 32.57 -10.05
CA GLY A 30 -7.65 32.19 -11.38
C GLY A 30 -6.46 31.96 -12.32
N LEU A 31 -6.43 30.78 -12.92
CA LEU A 31 -5.74 30.53 -14.17
C LEU A 31 -6.83 30.42 -15.23
N ILE A 32 -6.94 31.46 -16.05
CA ILE A 32 -7.68 31.41 -17.31
C ILE A 32 -6.85 30.53 -18.23
N LEU A 33 -7.36 29.35 -18.59
CA LEU A 33 -6.77 28.49 -19.62
C LEU A 33 -7.74 28.47 -20.81
N ASP A 34 -7.19 28.80 -21.97
CA ASP A 34 -7.90 28.96 -23.23
C ASP A 34 -8.72 27.74 -23.64
N ASP A 35 -9.89 28.03 -24.19
CA ASP A 35 -11.01 27.15 -24.56
C ASP A 35 -10.71 26.32 -25.82
N ASN A 36 -9.73 25.41 -25.75
CA ASN A 36 -9.48 24.42 -26.82
C ASN A 36 -8.79 23.13 -26.30
N SER A 37 -9.42 22.42 -25.38
CA SER A 37 -9.06 21.02 -25.11
C SER A 37 -10.24 20.16 -24.65
N ASN A 38 -10.78 19.37 -25.58
CA ASN A 38 -11.74 18.28 -25.30
C ASN A 38 -11.15 17.13 -24.44
N PHE A 39 -10.09 17.38 -23.66
CA PHE A 39 -9.38 16.41 -22.81
C PHE A 39 -8.84 17.02 -21.50
N SER A 40 -9.43 18.11 -20.99
CA SER A 40 -9.02 18.67 -19.69
C SER A 40 -9.61 17.85 -18.54
N ILE A 41 -8.76 17.18 -17.75
CA ILE A 41 -9.14 16.48 -16.53
C ILE A 41 -9.66 17.51 -15.53
N LYS A 42 -10.98 17.56 -15.36
CA LYS A 42 -11.61 18.48 -14.41
C LYS A 42 -11.32 18.02 -12.97
N PRO A 43 -11.01 18.95 -12.03
CA PRO A 43 -10.87 18.61 -10.62
C PRO A 43 -12.12 17.91 -10.09
N PHE A 44 -11.94 16.91 -9.22
CA PHE A 44 -13.04 16.25 -8.52
C PHE A 44 -13.73 17.23 -7.53
N GLU A 45 -15.04 17.08 -7.33
CA GLU A 45 -15.82 17.76 -6.29
C GLU A 45 -15.42 17.28 -4.87
N ASP A 46 -16.02 17.92 -3.86
CA ASP A 46 -15.81 17.71 -2.42
C ASP A 46 -15.57 16.24 -2.02
N SER A 47 -14.75 16.08 -0.97
CA SER A 47 -14.24 14.81 -0.46
C SER A 47 -15.33 13.74 -0.37
N ALA A 48 -15.25 12.68 -1.19
CA ALA A 48 -16.13 11.53 -1.04
C ALA A 48 -15.73 10.69 0.20
N PRO A 49 -16.66 9.94 0.80
CA PRO A 49 -16.37 9.07 1.94
C PRO A 49 -15.21 8.12 1.62
N GLY A 50 -14.25 8.04 2.54
CA GLY A 50 -13.14 7.08 2.47
C GLY A 50 -13.58 5.67 2.83
N ILE A 51 -12.68 4.71 2.65
CA ILE A 51 -12.83 3.35 3.14
C ILE A 51 -11.61 2.92 3.95
N THR A 52 -11.84 2.10 4.97
CA THR A 52 -10.81 1.36 5.69
C THR A 52 -10.97 -0.13 5.42
N ILE A 53 -9.90 -0.75 4.93
CA ILE A 53 -9.79 -2.18 4.72
C ILE A 53 -8.84 -2.74 5.79
N ARG A 54 -9.34 -3.64 6.64
CA ARG A 54 -8.53 -4.40 7.58
C ARG A 54 -8.29 -5.80 7.04
N ILE A 55 -7.02 -6.17 6.86
CA ILE A 55 -6.58 -7.51 6.49
C ILE A 55 -5.96 -8.15 7.72
N ARG A 56 -6.51 -9.26 8.17
CA ARG A 56 -6.04 -9.99 9.37
C ARG A 56 -5.60 -11.40 9.00
N ASP A 57 -4.41 -11.77 9.43
CA ASP A 57 -3.91 -13.14 9.36
C ASP A 57 -3.78 -13.80 10.74
N ARG A 58 -3.31 -15.06 10.74
CA ARG A 58 -2.80 -15.78 11.92
C ARG A 58 -1.47 -16.44 11.62
N GLY A 59 -0.57 -15.70 10.98
CA GLY A 59 0.74 -16.16 10.53
C GLY A 59 1.82 -16.13 11.61
N GLY A 60 1.46 -15.96 12.89
CA GLY A 60 2.43 -15.83 13.98
C GLY A 60 2.92 -14.40 14.23
N GLY A 61 2.57 -13.45 13.35
CA GLY A 61 2.92 -12.04 13.52
C GLY A 61 4.41 -11.75 13.28
N ILE A 62 4.76 -10.48 13.42
CA ILE A 62 6.09 -9.89 13.19
C ILE A 62 6.79 -9.71 14.54
N SER A 63 8.06 -10.13 14.65
CA SER A 63 8.87 -9.96 15.86
C SER A 63 9.06 -8.46 16.20
N PRO A 64 8.96 -8.03 17.47
CA PRO A 64 9.15 -6.64 17.86
C PRO A 64 10.52 -6.06 17.47
N GLU A 65 11.54 -6.90 17.31
CA GLU A 65 12.89 -6.48 16.94
C GLU A 65 12.99 -6.03 15.47
N VAL A 66 12.20 -6.64 14.57
CA VAL A 66 12.19 -6.33 13.14
C VAL A 66 11.05 -5.38 12.76
N LEU A 67 10.03 -5.25 13.62
CA LEU A 67 8.87 -4.40 13.37
C LEU A 67 9.23 -2.95 12.97
N PRO A 68 10.27 -2.30 13.53
CA PRO A 68 10.69 -0.97 13.07
C PRO A 68 11.18 -0.91 11.63
N ASN A 69 11.69 -2.04 11.10
CA ASN A 69 12.34 -2.12 9.79
C ASN A 69 11.39 -2.51 8.65
N VAL A 70 10.15 -2.93 8.94
CA VAL A 70 9.20 -3.43 7.92
C VAL A 70 8.81 -2.40 6.86
N TRP A 71 9.04 -1.12 7.14
CA TRP A 71 8.81 -0.01 6.21
C TRP A 71 10.07 0.40 5.43
N SER A 72 11.23 -0.19 5.71
CA SER A 72 12.45 0.08 4.98
C SER A 72 12.41 -0.59 3.61
N TYR A 73 12.78 0.15 2.57
CA TYR A 73 12.96 -0.43 1.25
C TYR A 73 14.03 -1.53 1.29
N SER A 74 13.79 -2.60 0.52
CA SER A 74 14.65 -3.78 0.45
C SER A 74 14.77 -4.58 1.77
N PHE A 75 14.02 -4.22 2.81
CA PHE A 75 13.99 -5.02 4.04
C PHE A 75 13.12 -6.26 3.86
N THR A 76 13.69 -7.42 4.15
CA THR A 76 13.00 -8.70 4.08
C THR A 76 13.46 -9.60 5.21
N THR A 77 12.56 -10.45 5.69
CA THR A 77 12.88 -11.54 6.64
C THR A 77 13.00 -12.89 5.93
N PHE A 78 12.79 -12.89 4.60
CA PHE A 78 13.03 -14.05 3.77
C PHE A 78 14.54 -14.34 3.73
N SER A 79 14.92 -15.60 3.98
CA SER A 79 16.30 -16.08 3.92
C SER A 79 16.40 -17.13 2.82
N GLU A 80 17.44 -17.03 1.98
CA GLU A 80 17.70 -17.97 0.86
C GLU A 80 17.89 -19.43 1.33
N GLU A 81 18.13 -19.65 2.62
CA GLU A 81 18.24 -20.98 3.23
C GLU A 81 16.92 -21.78 3.22
N ASP A 82 15.77 -21.14 2.97
CA ASP A 82 14.48 -21.81 2.76
C ASP A 82 14.26 -22.30 1.31
N GLU A 83 15.21 -22.06 0.39
CA GLU A 83 15.19 -22.59 -0.97
C GLU A 83 15.92 -23.94 -1.11
N LEU A 84 15.36 -24.82 -1.95
CA LEU A 84 15.99 -26.09 -2.35
C LEU A 84 17.40 -25.83 -2.95
N PRO A 85 18.38 -26.71 -2.69
CA PRO A 85 19.76 -26.48 -3.10
C PRO A 85 19.87 -26.39 -4.63
N GLY A 86 20.25 -25.22 -5.16
CA GLY A 86 20.53 -25.02 -6.58
C GLY A 86 20.35 -23.62 -7.14
N GLN A 87 19.73 -22.68 -6.41
CA GLN A 87 19.62 -21.28 -6.83
C GLN A 87 20.50 -20.41 -5.94
N SER A 88 21.56 -19.85 -6.53
CA SER A 88 22.51 -18.96 -5.88
C SER A 88 22.26 -17.56 -6.44
N HIS A 89 21.57 -16.70 -5.69
CA HIS A 89 21.41 -15.29 -6.06
C HIS A 89 21.87 -14.36 -4.95
N SER A 90 23.19 -14.21 -4.89
CA SER A 90 23.87 -13.16 -4.15
C SER A 90 23.29 -11.77 -4.45
N ASN A 91 23.04 -11.00 -3.38
CA ASN A 91 22.78 -9.56 -3.35
C ASN A 91 21.46 -9.12 -4.01
N GLY A 92 20.40 -9.06 -3.20
CA GLY A 92 19.02 -8.66 -3.53
C GLY A 92 18.79 -7.26 -4.14
N ASN A 93 19.83 -6.55 -4.59
CA ASN A 93 19.69 -5.33 -5.38
C ASN A 93 19.79 -5.56 -6.90
N MET A 94 20.57 -6.55 -7.36
CA MET A 94 20.68 -6.85 -8.80
C MET A 94 19.57 -7.76 -9.32
N ASP A 95 19.04 -8.63 -8.45
CA ASP A 95 17.99 -9.56 -8.82
C ASP A 95 16.65 -8.83 -9.07
N ALA A 96 16.30 -7.84 -8.24
CA ALA A 96 15.07 -7.05 -8.40
C ALA A 96 14.95 -6.36 -9.77
N LEU A 97 16.04 -5.76 -10.27
CA LEU A 97 16.03 -5.10 -11.58
C LEU A 97 15.95 -6.14 -12.72
N ASN A 98 16.57 -7.30 -12.55
CA ASN A 98 16.47 -8.41 -13.48
C ASN A 98 15.03 -8.97 -13.55
N VAL A 99 14.35 -9.13 -12.41
CA VAL A 99 12.92 -9.50 -12.33
C VAL A 99 12.03 -8.48 -13.05
N LEU A 100 12.27 -7.18 -12.84
CA LEU A 100 11.47 -6.10 -13.44
C LEU A 100 11.73 -5.90 -14.95
N SER A 101 12.95 -6.19 -15.41
CA SER A 101 13.35 -6.03 -16.82
C SER A 101 13.14 -7.29 -17.66
N GLY A 102 13.02 -8.46 -17.03
CA GLY A 102 12.69 -9.75 -17.64
C GLY A 102 11.20 -9.89 -17.95
N ALA A 103 10.69 -9.11 -18.91
CA ALA A 103 9.36 -9.31 -19.48
C ALA A 103 9.34 -10.58 -20.35
N GLY A 104 9.42 -11.76 -19.73
CA GLY A 104 9.27 -13.03 -20.44
C GLY A 104 9.96 -14.22 -19.77
N GLY A 105 9.23 -14.93 -18.91
CA GLY A 105 9.30 -16.40 -18.92
C GLY A 105 9.91 -17.13 -17.73
N GLU A 106 10.55 -16.45 -16.78
CA GLU A 106 11.08 -17.11 -15.58
C GLU A 106 10.40 -16.53 -14.33
N SER A 107 9.90 -17.42 -13.48
CA SER A 107 9.04 -17.16 -12.33
C SER A 107 9.78 -16.48 -11.18
N SER A 108 10.40 -15.33 -11.41
CA SER A 108 11.06 -14.59 -10.35
C SER A 108 10.00 -13.94 -9.47
N SER A 109 9.78 -14.52 -8.30
CA SER A 109 8.81 -14.02 -7.34
C SER A 109 9.28 -12.66 -6.82
N ILE A 110 8.49 -11.61 -7.07
CA ILE A 110 8.69 -10.30 -6.40
C ILE A 110 8.54 -10.41 -4.87
N ALA A 111 7.89 -11.46 -4.38
CA ALA A 111 7.81 -11.75 -2.95
C ALA A 111 9.19 -12.19 -2.45
N GLY A 112 9.69 -11.49 -1.43
CA GLY A 112 11.03 -11.70 -0.88
C GLY A 112 11.95 -10.49 -1.04
N LEU A 113 11.71 -9.60 -2.03
CA LEU A 113 12.60 -8.45 -2.29
C LEU A 113 12.44 -7.28 -1.30
N GLY A 114 11.38 -7.25 -0.49
CA GLY A 114 11.22 -6.23 0.56
C GLY A 114 10.70 -4.86 0.09
N TYR A 115 10.08 -4.77 -1.09
CA TYR A 115 9.53 -3.51 -1.61
C TYR A 115 8.01 -3.34 -1.42
N GLY A 116 7.28 -4.41 -1.09
CA GLY A 116 5.80 -4.40 -1.09
C GLY A 116 5.18 -3.44 -0.07
N LEU A 117 5.54 -3.56 1.21
CA LEU A 117 5.03 -2.71 2.29
C LEU A 117 5.35 -1.21 2.10
N PRO A 118 6.61 -0.80 1.84
CA PRO A 118 6.92 0.61 1.62
C PRO A 118 6.24 1.20 0.39
N LEU A 119 6.12 0.44 -0.72
CA LEU A 119 5.39 0.90 -1.89
C LEU A 119 3.88 1.02 -1.63
N GLY A 120 3.28 0.03 -0.97
CA GLY A 120 1.87 0.07 -0.59
C GLY A 120 1.55 1.29 0.27
N ARG A 121 2.45 1.66 1.18
CA ARG A 121 2.36 2.90 1.95
C ARG A 121 2.43 4.15 1.08
N ALA A 122 3.42 4.22 0.20
CA ALA A 122 3.57 5.37 -0.70
C ALA A 122 2.32 5.59 -1.56
N TYR A 123 1.72 4.52 -2.09
CA TYR A 123 0.47 4.61 -2.85
C TYR A 123 -0.73 5.06 -2.00
N ALA A 124 -0.89 4.50 -0.79
CA ALA A 124 -1.98 4.88 0.10
C ALA A 124 -1.89 6.37 0.51
N GLU A 125 -0.69 6.83 0.86
CA GLU A 125 -0.43 8.22 1.25
C GLU A 125 -0.55 9.19 0.06
N TYR A 126 -0.15 8.77 -1.15
CA TYR A 126 -0.30 9.58 -2.37
C TYR A 126 -1.76 9.99 -2.63
N PHE A 127 -2.71 9.09 -2.41
CA PHE A 127 -4.15 9.38 -2.52
C PHE A 127 -4.76 9.92 -1.22
N GLY A 128 -3.93 10.41 -0.29
CA GLY A 128 -4.37 11.05 0.95
C GLY A 128 -4.96 10.09 2.00
N GLY A 129 -4.74 8.78 1.83
CA GLY A 129 -5.08 7.74 2.79
C GLY A 129 -3.91 7.40 3.71
N GLY A 130 -3.74 6.12 4.03
CA GLY A 130 -2.59 5.65 4.80
C GLY A 130 -2.66 4.15 5.09
N ILE A 131 -1.54 3.59 5.54
CA ILE A 131 -1.45 2.18 5.93
C ILE A 131 -0.82 2.07 7.32
N GLU A 132 -1.32 1.15 8.13
CA GLU A 132 -0.81 0.87 9.47
C GLU A 132 -0.77 -0.64 9.70
N ILE A 133 0.23 -1.10 10.44
CA ILE A 133 0.42 -2.50 10.78
C ILE A 133 0.35 -2.66 12.30
N GLN A 134 -0.48 -3.58 12.75
CA GLN A 134 -0.59 -3.99 14.15
C GLN A 134 -0.27 -5.48 14.23
N SER A 135 0.94 -5.79 14.68
CA SER A 135 1.41 -7.16 14.87
C SER A 135 1.19 -7.62 16.30
N LEU A 136 0.69 -8.85 16.46
CA LEU A 136 0.73 -9.59 17.71
C LEU A 136 1.64 -10.80 17.54
N TYR A 137 2.88 -10.66 18.00
CA TYR A 137 3.89 -11.72 17.90
C TYR A 137 3.46 -13.00 18.62
N GLY A 138 3.66 -14.15 17.97
CA GLY A 138 3.15 -15.45 18.37
C GLY A 138 1.69 -15.72 17.94
N TRP A 139 0.99 -14.76 17.32
CA TRP A 139 -0.42 -14.92 16.93
C TRP A 139 -0.70 -14.57 15.47
N GLY A 140 -0.47 -13.33 15.05
CA GLY A 140 -0.86 -12.85 13.72
C GLY A 140 -0.65 -11.35 13.53
N CYS A 141 -1.04 -10.85 12.38
CA CYS A 141 -0.89 -9.46 11.99
C CYS A 141 -2.20 -8.89 11.44
N ASP A 142 -2.51 -7.65 11.81
CA ASP A 142 -3.58 -6.83 11.25
C ASP A 142 -2.98 -5.67 10.46
N VAL A 143 -3.36 -5.53 9.19
CA VAL A 143 -3.00 -4.40 8.33
C VAL A 143 -4.24 -3.56 8.07
N TYR A 144 -4.16 -2.27 8.35
CA TYR A 144 -5.22 -1.30 8.13
C TYR A 144 -4.83 -0.41 6.95
N LEU A 145 -5.58 -0.49 5.85
CA LEU A 145 -5.43 0.35 4.68
C LEU A 145 -6.59 1.34 4.63
N ARG A 146 -6.30 2.64 4.71
CA ARG A 146 -7.24 3.74 4.53
C ARG A 146 -7.05 4.34 3.16
N LEU A 147 -8.15 4.55 2.45
CA LEU A 147 -8.19 5.20 1.13
C LEU A 147 -9.27 6.27 1.14
N LYS A 148 -8.97 7.46 0.62
CA LYS A 148 -9.98 8.51 0.46
C LYS A 148 -10.83 8.27 -0.77
N GLY A 149 -12.09 8.66 -0.70
CA GLY A 149 -12.97 8.67 -1.86
C GLY A 149 -12.56 9.76 -2.83
N LEU A 150 -12.45 9.41 -4.11
CA LEU A 150 -12.33 10.40 -5.18
C LEU A 150 -13.75 10.93 -5.43
N GLY A 151 -13.97 12.23 -5.24
CA GLY A 151 -15.26 12.89 -5.48
C GLY A 151 -15.75 12.71 -6.92
N ARG A 152 -16.91 13.27 -7.27
CA ARG A 152 -17.38 13.22 -8.65
C ARG A 152 -16.60 14.22 -9.52
N PRO A 153 -16.23 13.89 -10.76
CA PRO A 153 -15.66 14.88 -11.67
C PRO A 153 -16.70 15.98 -11.91
N LYS A 154 -16.28 17.24 -11.88
CA LYS A 154 -17.17 18.37 -12.20
C LYS A 154 -17.71 18.21 -13.61
N THR A 155 -19.03 18.14 -13.79
CA THR A 155 -19.67 18.10 -15.12
C THR A 155 -19.54 19.42 -15.84
#